data_AF-Q2LGJ5-F1
#
_entry.id   AF-Q2LGJ5-F1
#
_cell.length_a   1.000
_cell.length_b   1.000
_cell.length_c   1.000
_cell.angle_alpha   90.00
_cell.angle_beta   90.00
_cell.angle_gamma   90.00
#
_symmetry.space_group_name_H-M   'P 1'
#
loop_
_entity.id
_entity.type
_entity.pdbx_description
1 polymer ?
#
loop_
_entity_poly.entity_id
_entity_poly.type
_entity_poly.pdbx_seq_one_letter_code
_entity_poly.pdbx_strand_id
1 'polypeptide(L)'
;PMSLYATIWDGSTWATSGGRYKVNYKYAPYEAEFADLVLHGCAVDPIEHRTTCLGSDAAVYDTITMSADQRTAMDKFRKKHITYSYCHDRVRYPTPPPECNLGPEAEDFLASGEAKLSYRRRRGKRYGRSSVDSVL
;
A
#
# COMPACT_ATOMS: atom_id res chain seq x y z
N PRO A 1 14.78 -17.95 -2.78
CA PRO A 1 14.75 -17.05 -3.97
C PRO A 1 13.32 -16.53 -4.16
N MET A 2 13.16 -15.34 -4.74
CA MET A 2 11.85 -14.78 -5.14
C MET A 2 11.90 -14.41 -6.62
N SER A 3 10.75 -14.37 -7.28
CA SER A 3 10.61 -13.93 -8.69
C SER A 3 9.79 -12.66 -8.77
N LEU A 4 10.05 -11.84 -9.78
CA LEU A 4 9.31 -10.60 -10.04
C LEU A 4 8.19 -10.86 -11.05
N TYR A 5 6.99 -10.33 -10.76
CA TYR A 5 5.82 -10.44 -11.62
C TYR A 5 5.17 -9.07 -11.77
N ALA A 6 4.73 -8.73 -12.98
CA ALA A 6 3.89 -7.57 -13.27
C ALA A 6 2.64 -8.06 -14.00
N THR A 7 1.45 -7.74 -13.49
CA THR A 7 0.18 -8.20 -14.04
C THR A 7 -0.88 -7.11 -13.96
N ILE A 8 -1.73 -7.03 -14.98
CA ILE A 8 -3.01 -6.32 -14.95
C ILE A 8 -4.12 -7.36 -14.97
N TRP A 9 -5.05 -7.29 -14.02
CA TRP A 9 -6.08 -8.32 -13.86
C TRP A 9 -7.35 -7.76 -13.20
N ASP A 10 -8.45 -8.50 -13.34
CA ASP A 10 -9.77 -8.11 -12.80
C ASP A 10 -9.92 -8.47 -11.31
N GLY A 11 -9.75 -7.46 -10.45
CA GLY A 11 -9.95 -7.54 -9.01
C GLY A 11 -11.36 -7.13 -8.53
N SER A 12 -12.40 -7.22 -9.37
CA SER A 12 -13.74 -6.65 -9.09
C SER A 12 -14.39 -7.06 -7.78
N THR A 13 -14.02 -8.20 -7.19
CA THR A 13 -14.60 -8.66 -5.92
C THR A 13 -14.07 -7.88 -4.71
N TRP A 14 -12.98 -7.10 -4.83
CA TRP A 14 -12.37 -6.42 -3.68
C TRP A 14 -11.72 -5.06 -4.00
N ALA A 15 -11.18 -4.85 -5.21
CA ALA A 15 -10.25 -3.76 -5.51
C ALA A 15 -10.82 -2.35 -5.29
N THR A 16 -12.03 -2.06 -5.78
CA THR A 16 -12.61 -0.71 -5.70
C THR A 16 -13.73 -0.64 -4.66
N SER A 17 -13.50 0.12 -3.58
CA SER A 17 -14.43 0.27 -2.45
C SER A 17 -14.89 -1.08 -1.85
N GLY A 18 -13.95 -2.03 -1.71
CA GLY A 18 -14.25 -3.37 -1.19
C GLY A 18 -15.12 -4.19 -2.13
N GLY A 19 -15.00 -3.98 -3.45
CA GLY A 19 -15.76 -4.70 -4.47
C GLY A 19 -17.13 -4.11 -4.81
N ARG A 20 -17.49 -2.94 -4.24
CA ARG A 20 -18.75 -2.25 -4.53
C ARG A 20 -18.86 -1.80 -5.99
N TYR A 21 -17.75 -1.32 -6.56
CA TYR A 21 -17.69 -0.90 -7.95
C TYR A 21 -16.87 -1.91 -8.74
N LYS A 22 -17.53 -2.62 -9.65
CA LYS A 22 -16.91 -3.65 -10.49
C LYS A 22 -16.40 -3.03 -11.79
N VAL A 23 -15.48 -3.73 -12.45
CA VAL A 23 -14.99 -3.38 -13.76
C VAL A 23 -16.17 -3.26 -14.75
N ASN A 24 -16.10 -2.28 -15.64
CA ASN A 24 -17.08 -2.11 -16.71
C ASN A 24 -16.38 -2.22 -18.06
N TYR A 25 -16.35 -3.44 -18.59
CA TYR A 25 -15.65 -3.81 -19.82
C TYR A 25 -16.05 -3.02 -21.08
N LYS A 26 -17.11 -2.21 -21.02
CA LYS A 26 -17.40 -1.23 -22.09
C LYS A 26 -16.31 -0.16 -22.25
N TYR A 27 -15.51 0.08 -21.21
CA TYR A 27 -14.38 1.01 -21.22
C TYR A 27 -13.04 0.35 -21.56
N ALA A 28 -13.05 -0.90 -22.03
CA ALA A 28 -11.83 -1.57 -22.50
C ALA A 28 -11.28 -0.89 -23.77
N PRO A 29 -9.97 -1.01 -24.04
CA PRO A 29 -8.97 -1.77 -23.29
C PRO A 29 -8.51 -1.10 -21.99
N TYR A 30 -8.10 -1.91 -21.01
CA TYR A 30 -7.40 -1.44 -19.82
C TYR A 30 -5.91 -1.69 -20.01
N GLU A 31 -5.13 -0.62 -20.11
CA GLU A 31 -3.72 -0.68 -20.46
C GLU A 31 -2.86 -0.16 -19.30
N ALA A 32 -1.76 -0.87 -19.04
CA ALA A 32 -0.74 -0.46 -18.09
C ALA A 32 0.62 -0.54 -18.80
N GLU A 33 1.30 0.60 -18.90
CA GLU A 33 2.61 0.71 -19.52
C GLU A 33 3.69 0.72 -18.44
N PHE A 34 4.77 -0.03 -18.67
CA PHE A 34 5.93 -0.11 -17.79
C PHE A 34 7.18 0.20 -18.62
N ALA A 35 8.03 1.09 -18.12
CA ALA A 35 9.28 1.50 -18.74
C ALA A 35 10.39 1.54 -17.69
N ASP A 36 11.64 1.71 -18.15
CA ASP A 36 12.82 1.93 -17.30
C ASP A 36 13.03 0.86 -16.21
N LEU A 37 12.92 -0.43 -16.60
CA LEU A 37 13.12 -1.54 -15.67
C LEU A 37 14.58 -1.59 -15.18
N VAL A 38 14.78 -1.27 -13.90
CA VAL A 38 16.07 -1.38 -13.21
C VAL A 38 16.03 -2.58 -12.26
N LEU A 39 16.95 -3.53 -12.45
CA LEU A 39 17.09 -4.71 -11.60
C LEU A 39 18.46 -4.71 -10.89
N HIS A 40 18.42 -4.51 -9.57
CA HIS A 40 19.58 -4.67 -8.70
C HIS A 40 19.28 -5.78 -7.69
N GLY A 41 19.98 -6.90 -7.82
CA GLY A 41 19.83 -8.06 -6.97
C GLY A 41 20.65 -9.22 -7.52
N CYS A 42 20.81 -10.27 -6.74
CA CYS A 42 21.54 -11.45 -7.19
C CYS A 42 20.57 -12.50 -7.74
N ALA A 43 20.82 -12.92 -8.97
CA ALA A 43 20.18 -14.09 -9.52
C ALA A 43 20.58 -15.33 -8.71
N VAL A 44 19.63 -16.26 -8.58
CA VAL A 44 19.86 -17.58 -8.00
C VAL A 44 19.65 -18.57 -9.13
N ASP A 45 20.61 -19.47 -9.32
CA ASP A 45 20.46 -20.55 -10.27
C ASP A 45 19.25 -21.41 -9.86
N PRO A 46 18.23 -21.59 -10.73
CA PRO A 46 17.01 -22.31 -10.36
C PRO A 46 17.21 -23.82 -10.22
N ILE A 47 18.32 -24.36 -10.74
CA ILE A 47 18.69 -25.79 -10.66
C ILE A 47 19.57 -26.00 -9.44
N GLU A 48 20.70 -25.30 -9.36
CA GLU A 48 21.68 -25.49 -8.28
C GLU A 48 21.27 -24.80 -6.97
N HIS A 49 20.29 -23.89 -7.00
CA HIS A 49 19.87 -23.04 -5.87
C HIS A 49 21.03 -22.25 -5.24
N ARG A 50 22.10 -22.04 -6.01
CA ARG A 50 23.28 -21.29 -5.59
C ARG A 50 23.14 -19.82 -5.97
N THR A 51 23.46 -18.96 -5.02
CA THR A 51 23.48 -17.52 -5.25
C THR A 51 24.78 -17.16 -5.96
N THR A 52 24.72 -16.29 -6.97
CA THR A 52 25.93 -15.71 -7.57
C THR A 52 26.40 -14.44 -6.85
N CYS A 53 25.78 -14.04 -5.73
CA CYS A 53 26.25 -12.91 -4.94
C CYS A 53 27.67 -13.17 -4.41
N LEU A 54 28.56 -12.19 -4.55
CA LEU A 54 29.74 -12.13 -3.69
C LEU A 54 29.31 -11.60 -2.31
N GLY A 55 29.97 -12.03 -1.23
CA GLY A 55 29.61 -11.62 0.13
C GLY A 55 29.61 -10.11 0.38
N SER A 56 30.27 -9.33 -0.49
CA SER A 56 30.27 -7.87 -0.48
C SER A 56 28.90 -7.25 -0.81
N ASP A 57 28.12 -7.87 -1.70
CA ASP A 57 26.87 -7.27 -2.19
C ASP A 57 25.78 -7.35 -1.13
N ALA A 58 25.73 -8.44 -0.37
CA ALA A 58 24.84 -8.58 0.79
C ALA A 58 25.16 -7.54 1.88
N ALA A 59 26.45 -7.29 2.14
CA ALA A 59 26.89 -6.30 3.14
C ALA A 59 26.53 -4.85 2.75
N VAL A 60 26.46 -4.54 1.45
CA VAL A 60 25.99 -3.23 0.99
C VAL A 60 24.52 -3.02 1.36
N TYR A 61 23.65 -3.99 1.14
CA TYR A 61 22.23 -3.84 1.48
C TYR A 61 21.94 -3.87 2.99
N ASP A 62 22.71 -4.67 3.76
CA ASP A 62 22.57 -4.74 5.21
C ASP A 62 22.97 -3.43 5.93
N THR A 63 23.77 -2.59 5.29
CA THR A 63 24.19 -1.29 5.84
C THR A 63 23.31 -0.11 5.43
N ILE A 64 22.36 -0.31 4.50
CA ILE A 64 21.44 0.75 4.07
C ILE A 64 20.46 1.04 5.20
N THR A 65 20.65 2.19 5.83
CA THR A 65 19.73 2.73 6.84
C THR A 65 19.02 3.94 6.27
N MET A 66 17.74 4.09 6.60
CA MET A 66 17.00 5.30 6.25
C MET A 66 17.57 6.49 7.00
N SER A 67 17.89 7.57 6.28
CA SER A 67 18.33 8.81 6.91
C SER A 67 17.21 9.45 7.74
N ALA A 68 17.57 10.36 8.66
CA ALA A 68 16.60 11.08 9.48
C ALA A 68 15.60 11.90 8.63
N ASP A 69 16.07 12.49 7.54
CA ASP A 69 15.23 13.25 6.60
C ASP A 69 14.26 12.35 5.84
N GLN A 70 14.74 11.19 5.35
CA GLN A 70 13.89 10.19 4.69
C GLN A 70 12.81 9.67 5.64
N ARG A 71 13.17 9.40 6.90
CA ARG A 71 12.21 8.97 7.92
C ARG A 71 11.16 10.05 8.19
N THR A 72 11.59 11.30 8.35
CA THR A 72 10.68 12.44 8.56
C THR A 72 9.74 12.65 7.37
N ALA A 73 10.23 12.48 6.14
CA ALA A 73 9.42 12.55 4.93
C ALA A 73 8.39 11.41 4.87
N MET A 74 8.81 10.19 5.19
CA MET A 74 7.92 9.03 5.29
C MET A 74 6.81 9.27 6.34
N ASP A 75 7.15 9.76 7.53
CA ASP A 75 6.18 10.02 8.60
C ASP A 75 5.16 11.08 8.19
N LYS A 76 5.62 12.17 7.56
CA LYS A 76 4.73 13.22 7.02
C LYS A 76 3.79 12.68 5.95
N PHE A 77 4.26 11.79 5.08
CA PHE A 77 3.44 11.16 4.04
C PHE A 77 2.39 10.22 4.66
N ARG A 78 2.82 9.32 5.55
CA ARG A 78 1.96 8.34 6.23
C ARG A 78 0.79 9.03 6.95
N LYS A 79 1.07 10.10 7.71
CA LYS A 79 0.05 10.90 8.41
C LYS A 79 -1.06 11.47 7.51
N LYS A 80 -0.77 11.71 6.23
CA LYS A 80 -1.71 12.38 5.30
C LYS A 80 -2.36 11.45 4.27
N HIS A 81 -1.70 10.34 3.95
CA HIS A 81 -2.04 9.50 2.79
C HIS A 81 -2.33 8.04 3.12
N ILE A 82 -1.99 7.53 4.31
CA ILE A 82 -2.45 6.19 4.69
C ILE A 82 -3.97 6.21 4.86
N THR A 83 -4.63 5.21 4.26
CA THR A 83 -6.08 5.02 4.35
C THR A 83 -6.47 3.82 5.20
N TYR A 84 -5.58 2.84 5.34
CA TYR A 84 -5.79 1.61 6.11
C TYR A 84 -4.47 1.10 6.68
N SER A 85 -4.51 0.50 7.87
CA SER A 85 -3.37 -0.18 8.50
C SER A 85 -3.86 -1.43 9.25
N TYR A 86 -3.30 -2.59 8.91
CA TYR A 86 -3.66 -3.85 9.55
C TYR A 86 -3.24 -3.91 11.03
N CYS A 87 -2.16 -3.22 11.42
CA CYS A 87 -1.71 -3.14 12.81
C CYS A 87 -2.73 -2.48 13.74
N HIS A 88 -3.60 -1.62 13.20
CA HIS A 88 -4.65 -0.94 13.95
C HIS A 88 -6.04 -1.56 13.74
N ASP A 89 -6.15 -2.59 12.89
CA ASP A 89 -7.40 -3.29 12.61
C ASP A 89 -7.70 -4.32 13.71
N ARG A 90 -8.39 -3.85 14.76
CA ARG A 90 -8.85 -4.66 15.90
C ARG A 90 -10.04 -5.55 15.57
N VAL A 91 -10.78 -5.22 14.51
CA VAL A 91 -11.88 -6.05 14.05
C VAL A 91 -11.34 -7.33 13.42
N ARG A 92 -10.29 -7.23 12.62
CA ARG A 92 -9.63 -8.37 11.98
C ARG A 92 -8.62 -9.05 12.90
N TYR A 93 -7.84 -8.26 13.64
CA TYR A 93 -6.78 -8.73 14.53
C TYR A 93 -7.04 -8.21 15.96
N PRO A 94 -7.86 -8.91 16.76
CA PRO A 94 -8.14 -8.52 18.14
C PRO A 94 -6.85 -8.29 18.94
N THR A 95 -5.89 -9.21 18.79
CA THR A 95 -4.51 -9.05 19.24
C THR A 95 -3.65 -8.63 18.04
N PRO A 96 -2.89 -7.52 18.14
CA PRO A 96 -2.02 -7.09 17.04
C PRO A 96 -0.94 -8.14 16.76
N PRO A 97 -0.56 -8.32 15.49
CA PRO A 97 0.62 -9.10 15.14
C PRO A 97 1.89 -8.61 15.86
N PRO A 98 2.84 -9.50 16.20
CA PRO A 98 4.00 -9.18 17.05
C PRO A 98 4.96 -8.15 16.45
N GLU A 99 4.95 -7.97 15.13
CA GLU A 99 5.75 -6.97 14.41
C GLU A 99 5.19 -5.55 14.54
N CYS A 100 3.96 -5.39 15.02
CA CYS A 100 3.29 -4.10 15.07
C CYS A 100 3.72 -3.26 16.28
N ASN A 101 4.30 -2.09 15.98
CA ASN A 101 4.60 -1.06 16.98
C ASN A 101 3.48 -0.03 17.03
N LEU A 102 2.67 -0.09 18.08
CA LEU A 102 1.54 0.83 18.27
C LEU A 102 2.04 2.12 18.91
N GLY A 103 2.47 3.05 18.06
CA GLY A 103 2.83 4.40 18.49
C GLY A 103 1.62 5.31 18.75
N PRO A 104 1.84 6.60 19.04
CA PRO A 104 0.77 7.59 19.22
C PRO A 104 -0.10 7.79 17.96
N GLU A 105 0.36 7.33 16.79
CA GLU A 105 -0.42 7.35 15.55
C GLU A 105 -1.67 6.45 15.59
N ALA A 106 -1.78 5.53 16.56
CA ALA A 106 -2.97 4.70 16.72
C ALA A 106 -4.25 5.53 16.88
N GLU A 107 -4.16 6.73 17.44
CA GLU A 107 -5.29 7.66 17.57
C GLU A 107 -5.84 8.16 16.23
N ASP A 108 -5.08 8.04 15.14
CA ASP A 108 -5.52 8.45 13.81
C ASP A 108 -6.32 7.35 13.08
N PHE A 109 -6.52 6.18 13.70
CA PHE A 109 -7.21 5.03 13.10
C PHE A 109 -8.50 4.65 13.83
N LEU A 110 -9.46 4.15 13.07
CA LEU A 110 -10.66 3.48 13.59
C LEU A 110 -10.29 2.05 14.03
N ALA A 111 -11.14 1.42 14.85
CA ALA A 111 -10.96 0.03 15.25
C ALA A 111 -10.94 -0.95 14.05
N SER A 112 -11.52 -0.57 12.91
CA SER A 112 -11.45 -1.31 11.65
C SER A 112 -10.12 -1.13 10.89
N GLY A 113 -9.16 -0.40 11.46
CA GLY A 113 -7.88 -0.07 10.81
C GLY A 113 -7.98 1.03 9.74
N GLU A 114 -9.17 1.56 9.44
CA GLU A 114 -9.33 2.68 8.51
C GLU A 114 -8.84 4.01 9.13
N ALA A 115 -8.13 4.83 8.37
CA ALA A 115 -7.64 6.12 8.85
C ALA A 115 -8.78 7.14 9.01
N LYS A 116 -8.88 7.80 10.18
CA LYS A 116 -9.90 8.82 10.50
C LYS A 116 -9.86 10.01 9.56
N LEU A 117 -8.68 10.44 9.10
CA LEU A 117 -8.54 11.55 8.15
C LEU A 117 -9.20 11.24 6.81
N SER A 118 -9.06 9.99 6.33
CA SER A 118 -9.72 9.53 5.10
C SER A 118 -11.24 9.55 5.25
N TYR A 119 -11.75 9.15 6.42
CA TYR A 119 -13.17 9.24 6.76
C TYR A 119 -13.66 10.70 6.80
N ARG A 120 -12.92 11.62 7.42
CA ARG A 120 -13.26 13.06 7.46
C ARG A 120 -13.31 13.67 6.06
N ARG A 121 -12.35 13.37 5.19
CA ARG A 121 -12.37 13.82 3.78
C ARG A 121 -13.60 13.26 3.03
N ARG A 122 -13.94 11.98 3.22
CA ARG A 122 -15.15 11.37 2.63
C ARG A 122 -16.43 12.05 3.12
N ARG A 123 -16.54 12.34 4.43
CA ARG A 123 -17.72 12.99 5.03
C ARG A 123 -17.86 14.45 4.59
N GLY A 124 -16.76 15.21 4.57
CA GLY A 124 -16.76 16.58 4.04
C GLY A 124 -17.18 16.64 2.56
N LYS A 125 -16.74 15.67 1.75
CA LYS A 125 -17.13 15.58 0.34
C LYS A 125 -18.60 15.18 0.14
N ARG A 126 -19.20 14.39 1.06
CA ARG A 126 -20.64 14.09 1.06
C ARG A 126 -21.47 15.33 1.39
N TYR A 127 -21.07 16.12 2.39
CA TYR A 127 -21.76 17.35 2.77
C TYR A 127 -21.64 18.46 1.69
N GLY A 128 -20.54 18.48 0.94
CA GLY A 128 -20.39 19.37 -0.23
C GLY A 128 -21.10 18.91 -1.50
N ARG A 129 -21.61 17.67 -1.55
CA ARG A 129 -22.38 17.15 -2.69
C ARG A 129 -23.90 17.21 -2.46
N SER A 130 -24.34 17.46 -1.23
CA SER A 130 -25.76 17.66 -0.87
C SER A 130 -26.31 19.06 -1.18
N SER A 131 -25.52 19.96 -1.77
CA SER A 131 -25.97 21.31 -2.18
C SER A 131 -26.02 21.53 -3.70
N VAL A 132 -25.87 20.48 -4.50
CA VAL A 132 -25.98 20.56 -5.98
C VAL A 132 -26.73 19.33 -6.49
N ASP A 133 -28.02 19.24 -6.11
CA ASP A 133 -29.06 18.49 -6.83
C ASP A 133 -30.42 18.95 -6.27
N SER A 134 -30.63 20.26 -6.36
CA SER A 134 -31.92 20.92 -6.24
C SER A 134 -31.83 22.11 -7.17
N VAL A 135 -32.69 22.11 -8.19
CA VAL A 135 -32.79 23.01 -9.35
C VAL A 135 -32.39 22.32 -10.66
N LEU A 136 -33.47 22.01 -11.40
CA LEU A 136 -33.64 21.49 -12.77
C LEU A 136 -33.60 19.96 -12.92
#